data_AF-A0A1V6TBM9-F1
#
_entry.id   AF-A0A1V6TBM9-F1
#
_cell.length_a   1.000
_cell.length_b   1.000
_cell.length_c   1.000
_cell.angle_alpha   90.00
_cell.angle_beta   90.00
_cell.angle_gamma   90.00
#
_symmetry.space_group_name_H-M   'P 1'
#
loop_
_entity.id
_entity.type
_entity.pdbx_description
1 polymer ?
#
loop_
_entity_poly.entity_id
_entity_poly.type
_entity_poly.pdbx_seq_one_letter_code
_entity_poly.pdbx_strand_id
1 'polypeptide(L)'
;MSRPLKHREIACDRCFRHKRKCDHAKPSCGECRRKGAECLPARSRKTGDNITIPLEYLKQLENRLAELDRVTETQTCDAGVQTDLEDLEHSRNHPGNDADYLMVDQNSSGADNDGSLMLLSDLQRSSQRSPQTSPLSFSPDTFSLFPETTFDVPWIDLAPSYALTDDDSPWLKELYTNVYFSVTHREWPFLNEAAWKSWHAEAILDGQEEWKAFFLQMVYAIGASLCNTLQRDPSHSVRSKEYYASAMRYYPYVVGHSSMVLQIQASLFMILYAMHSPSSEDITTIVSSVLPFCTAAMTEIRKHVSICGDNGSMTESSEVLSENMFITCYMLNEVIVSGWDRPVSAAYKVVDDDMCALGDTLQPTLSTNPAIRHLFRLRKIQANIRRSRENRARDPLARHGKGYNSSFKSALDRWRQEIPHYESDNDQHGFLHPTWMRKLYVYSLLILIDEKRDFIEMDGTEEILATIAEVCLNFRLLQEEGHVMCYTWSALVFQFRAGIMMLYIVWATTPITDIRDQQRIRQNTHQAIATCAANLAGFVDRWKDATPYMNVFEFVRQKIMWNAGTFEVNSSAPVSLEKAELHLEDLKKKYLHRAVLGMIEDMIYGRRLPQDLLDDDFKEVL
;
A
#
# COMPACT_ATOMS: atom_id res chain seq x y z
N MET A 1 22.39 12.33 -56.89
CA MET A 1 21.33 11.49 -57.48
C MET A 1 21.49 10.07 -56.94
N SER A 2 20.77 9.73 -55.88
CA SER A 2 20.85 8.43 -55.21
C SER A 2 19.67 7.55 -55.65
N ARG A 3 19.95 6.34 -56.13
CA ARG A 3 18.94 5.37 -56.61
C ARG A 3 17.97 4.96 -55.49
N PRO A 4 16.67 4.77 -55.78
CA PRO A 4 15.72 4.29 -54.76
C PRO A 4 16.05 2.85 -54.37
N LEU A 5 16.18 2.61 -53.06
CA LEU A 5 16.37 1.29 -52.47
C LEU A 5 15.12 0.44 -52.78
N LYS A 6 15.28 -0.60 -53.62
CA LYS A 6 14.23 -1.61 -53.79
C LYS A 6 14.05 -2.33 -52.46
N HIS A 7 12.90 -2.13 -51.83
CA HIS A 7 12.48 -2.85 -50.63
C HIS A 7 12.50 -4.35 -50.96
N ARG A 8 13.31 -5.14 -50.23
CA ARG A 8 13.24 -6.60 -50.34
C ARG A 8 11.88 -7.04 -49.83
N GLU A 9 11.09 -7.70 -50.68
CA GLU A 9 9.79 -8.24 -50.28
C GLU A 9 10.01 -9.39 -49.29
N ILE A 10 9.43 -9.25 -48.10
CA ILE A 10 9.56 -10.22 -47.01
C ILE A 10 8.51 -11.33 -47.21
N ALA A 11 8.92 -12.59 -47.04
CA ALA A 11 8.00 -13.72 -47.16
C ALA A 11 6.93 -13.66 -46.06
N CYS A 12 5.72 -14.17 -46.33
CA CYS A 12 4.70 -14.30 -45.28
C CYS A 12 5.18 -15.24 -44.16
N ASP A 13 4.64 -15.07 -42.95
CA ASP A 13 5.10 -15.73 -41.72
C ASP A 13 5.06 -17.26 -41.84
N ARG A 14 4.02 -17.80 -42.50
CA ARG A 14 3.89 -19.24 -42.75
C ARG A 14 4.95 -19.76 -43.73
N CYS A 15 5.15 -19.08 -44.86
CA CYS A 15 6.21 -19.47 -45.81
C CYS A 15 7.60 -19.33 -45.19
N PHE A 16 7.81 -18.33 -44.34
CA PHE A 16 9.05 -18.13 -43.59
C PHE A 16 9.29 -19.27 -42.59
N ARG A 17 8.31 -19.59 -41.72
CA ARG A 17 8.40 -20.68 -40.75
C ARG A 17 8.66 -22.04 -41.40
N HIS A 18 7.99 -22.33 -42.51
CA HIS A 18 8.15 -23.59 -43.23
C HIS A 18 9.29 -23.58 -44.28
N LYS A 19 10.08 -22.50 -44.36
CA LYS A 19 11.18 -22.33 -45.32
C LYS A 19 10.77 -22.62 -46.77
N ARG A 20 9.57 -22.18 -47.17
CA ARG A 20 9.03 -22.31 -48.53
C ARG A 20 9.09 -20.96 -49.26
N LYS A 21 9.20 -21.00 -50.59
CA LYS A 21 9.26 -19.79 -51.42
C LYS A 21 7.89 -19.09 -51.42
N CYS A 22 7.86 -17.82 -51.01
CA CYS A 22 6.68 -16.97 -51.05
C CYS A 22 6.66 -16.23 -52.39
N ASP A 23 5.51 -16.21 -53.08
CA ASP A 23 5.31 -15.45 -54.33
C ASP A 23 4.79 -14.03 -54.08
N HIS A 24 4.58 -13.67 -52.81
CA HIS A 24 4.15 -12.35 -52.32
C HIS A 24 2.83 -11.82 -52.94
N ALA A 25 2.05 -12.69 -53.59
CA ALA A 25 0.75 -12.32 -54.13
C ALA A 25 -0.23 -11.92 -53.01
N LYS A 26 -0.88 -10.76 -53.15
CA LYS A 26 -1.93 -10.29 -52.22
C LYS A 26 -3.32 -10.69 -52.76
N PRO A 27 -4.30 -11.03 -51.90
CA PRO A 27 -4.29 -10.99 -50.43
C PRO A 27 -3.67 -12.23 -49.74
N SER A 28 -3.45 -13.32 -50.48
CA SER A 28 -2.80 -14.53 -49.97
C SER A 28 -1.89 -15.11 -51.04
N CYS A 29 -0.66 -15.47 -50.63
CA CYS A 29 0.36 -16.05 -51.49
C CYS A 29 -0.12 -17.39 -52.05
N GLY A 30 0.38 -17.80 -53.22
CA GLY A 30 -0.09 -19.01 -53.90
C GLY A 30 0.04 -20.28 -53.06
N GLU A 31 1.07 -20.36 -52.21
CA GLU A 31 1.31 -21.50 -51.30
C GLU A 31 0.32 -21.54 -50.12
N CYS A 32 -0.05 -20.38 -49.58
CA CYS A 32 -1.04 -20.28 -48.51
C CYS A 32 -2.45 -20.52 -49.04
N ARG A 33 -2.76 -19.97 -50.22
CA ARG A 33 -4.05 -20.18 -50.90
C ARG A 33 -4.31 -21.64 -51.22
N ARG A 34 -3.32 -22.35 -51.79
CA ARG A 34 -3.47 -23.77 -52.16
C ARG A 34 -3.66 -24.70 -50.96
N LYS A 35 -3.20 -24.26 -49.78
CA LYS A 35 -3.31 -25.01 -48.54
C LYS A 35 -4.47 -24.56 -47.65
N GLY A 36 -5.28 -23.58 -48.11
CA GLY A 36 -6.38 -23.02 -47.33
C GLY A 36 -5.93 -22.40 -46.01
N ALA A 37 -4.68 -21.95 -45.92
CA ALA A 37 -4.08 -21.46 -44.68
C ALA A 37 -3.96 -19.93 -44.66
N GLU A 38 -4.03 -19.36 -43.47
CA GLU A 38 -3.92 -17.92 -43.25
C GLU A 38 -2.54 -17.38 -43.65
N CYS A 39 -2.52 -16.26 -44.37
CA CYS A 39 -1.32 -15.69 -44.99
C CYS A 39 -0.97 -14.33 -44.36
N LEU A 40 -0.33 -14.36 -43.18
CA LEU A 40 0.03 -13.16 -42.45
C LEU A 40 1.45 -12.65 -42.79
N PRO A 41 1.71 -11.34 -42.78
CA PRO A 41 3.06 -10.79 -42.96
C PRO A 41 4.00 -11.27 -41.85
N ALA A 42 5.25 -11.65 -42.18
CA ALA A 42 6.24 -11.97 -41.16
C ALA A 42 6.60 -10.69 -40.38
N ARG A 43 6.50 -10.77 -39.04
CA ARG A 43 6.66 -9.69 -38.04
C ARG A 43 7.47 -8.48 -38.52
N SER A 44 6.79 -7.37 -38.86
CA SER A 44 7.44 -6.07 -39.05
C SER A 44 7.78 -5.50 -37.67
N ARG A 45 8.98 -5.76 -37.17
CA ARG A 45 9.55 -4.99 -36.07
C ARG A 45 10.03 -3.65 -36.62
N LYS A 46 9.14 -2.65 -36.60
CA LYS A 46 9.41 -1.20 -36.46
C LYS A 46 8.11 -0.45 -36.71
N THR A 47 7.72 0.34 -35.71
CA THR A 47 6.83 1.52 -35.69
C THR A 47 5.68 1.53 -36.69
N GLY A 48 4.45 1.56 -36.17
CA GLY A 48 3.18 1.44 -36.90
C GLY A 48 2.83 2.56 -37.88
N ASP A 49 3.71 2.85 -38.84
CA ASP A 49 3.40 3.66 -40.00
C ASP A 49 3.45 2.78 -41.26
N ASN A 50 2.29 2.65 -41.91
CA ASN A 50 1.98 1.85 -43.11
C ASN A 50 1.35 0.46 -42.88
N ILE A 51 0.26 0.40 -42.13
CA ILE A 51 -0.74 -0.67 -42.30
C ILE A 51 -1.79 -0.17 -43.29
N THR A 52 -1.73 -0.63 -44.55
CA THR A 52 -2.84 -0.43 -45.51
C THR A 52 -3.90 -1.50 -45.25
N ILE A 53 -4.97 -1.13 -44.55
CA ILE A 53 -6.11 -2.01 -44.28
C ILE A 53 -7.01 -2.06 -45.52
N PRO A 54 -7.39 -3.25 -46.04
CA PRO A 54 -8.30 -3.37 -47.18
C PRO A 54 -9.66 -2.69 -46.89
N LEU A 55 -10.16 -1.89 -47.84
CA LEU A 55 -11.40 -1.12 -47.68
C LEU A 55 -12.62 -2.00 -47.33
N GLU A 56 -12.64 -3.23 -47.83
CA GLU A 56 -13.70 -4.22 -47.54
C GLU A 56 -13.73 -4.62 -46.05
N TYR A 57 -12.55 -4.69 -45.42
CA TYR A 57 -12.42 -5.03 -44.01
C TYR A 57 -12.84 -3.86 -43.11
N LEU A 58 -12.53 -2.63 -43.52
CA LEU A 58 -13.05 -1.42 -42.86
C LEU A 58 -14.59 -1.36 -42.93
N LYS A 59 -15.17 -1.64 -44.10
CA LYS A 59 -16.64 -1.71 -44.26
C LYS A 59 -17.29 -2.81 -43.43
N GLN A 60 -16.64 -3.96 -43.27
CA GLN A 60 -17.14 -5.02 -42.39
C GLN A 60 -17.10 -4.62 -40.91
N LEU A 61 -16.08 -3.87 -40.50
CA LEU A 61 -15.97 -3.32 -39.15
C LEU A 61 -17.05 -2.26 -38.89
N GLU A 62 -17.26 -1.34 -39.83
CA GLU A 62 -18.31 -0.33 -39.74
C GLU A 62 -19.71 -0.96 -39.68
N ASN A 63 -19.97 -1.99 -40.50
CA ASN A 63 -21.25 -2.71 -40.47
C ASN A 63 -21.48 -3.45 -39.14
N ARG A 64 -20.43 -4.04 -38.56
CA ARG A 64 -20.52 -4.70 -37.25
C ARG A 64 -20.80 -3.71 -36.12
N LEU A 65 -20.19 -2.53 -36.15
CA LEU A 65 -20.49 -1.47 -35.20
C LEU A 65 -21.94 -1.01 -35.34
N ALA A 66 -22.42 -0.83 -36.57
CA ALA A 66 -23.82 -0.46 -36.82
C ALA A 66 -24.83 -1.55 -36.39
N GLU A 67 -24.48 -2.83 -36.46
CA GLU A 67 -25.31 -3.92 -35.91
C GLU A 67 -25.31 -3.93 -34.38
N LEU A 68 -24.16 -3.68 -33.74
CA LEU A 68 -24.03 -3.60 -32.28
C LEU A 68 -24.77 -2.40 -31.69
N ASP A 69 -24.74 -1.25 -32.36
CA ASP A 69 -25.50 -0.07 -31.94
C ASP A 69 -27.01 -0.31 -32.05
N ARG A 70 -27.47 -1.01 -33.11
CA ARG A 70 -28.88 -1.38 -33.28
C ARG A 70 -29.38 -2.34 -32.21
N VAL A 71 -28.55 -3.29 -31.76
CA VAL A 71 -28.90 -4.21 -30.67
C VAL A 71 -28.99 -3.47 -29.33
N THR A 72 -28.17 -2.43 -29.14
CA THR A 72 -28.17 -1.60 -27.93
C THR A 72 -29.39 -0.64 -27.89
N GLU A 73 -29.84 -0.16 -29.05
CA GLU A 73 -31.05 0.68 -29.17
C GLU A 73 -32.37 -0.13 -29.08
N THR A 74 -32.40 -1.41 -29.47
CA THR A 74 -33.64 -2.23 -29.37
C THR A 74 -33.92 -2.82 -27.98
N GLN A 75 -32.97 -2.76 -27.04
CA GLN A 75 -33.18 -3.20 -25.65
C GLN A 75 -33.54 -2.06 -24.68
N THR A 76 -33.70 -0.81 -25.15
CA THR A 76 -34.01 0.35 -24.28
C THR A 76 -35.38 1.01 -24.52
N CYS A 77 -36.28 0.41 -25.30
CA CYS A 77 -37.64 0.95 -25.50
C CYS A 77 -38.72 -0.13 -25.40
N ASP A 78 -39.17 -0.46 -24.17
CA ASP A 78 -40.58 -0.77 -23.90
C ASP A 78 -40.93 -0.55 -22.42
N ALA A 79 -41.30 0.70 -22.10
CA ALA A 79 -42.31 1.10 -21.10
C ALA A 79 -42.22 2.62 -20.86
N GLY A 80 -42.84 3.40 -21.74
CA GLY A 80 -43.10 4.83 -21.51
C GLY A 80 -44.53 5.19 -21.92
N VAL A 81 -45.29 5.77 -20.99
CA VAL A 81 -46.44 6.69 -21.19
C VAL A 81 -46.48 7.60 -19.94
N GLN A 82 -45.92 8.82 -19.98
CA GLN A 82 -46.57 10.13 -20.28
C GLN A 82 -47.76 10.46 -19.35
N THR A 83 -47.58 11.28 -18.30
CA THR A 83 -47.70 12.77 -18.18
C THR A 83 -49.14 13.30 -18.23
N ASP A 84 -49.58 14.03 -17.18
CA ASP A 84 -49.96 15.46 -17.26
C ASP A 84 -50.48 16.02 -15.92
N LEU A 85 -50.32 17.34 -15.77
CA LEU A 85 -50.66 18.21 -14.64
C LEU A 85 -51.73 19.23 -15.08
N GLU A 86 -52.56 19.65 -14.12
CA GLU A 86 -53.41 20.87 -14.01
C GLU A 86 -54.95 20.79 -14.12
N ASP A 87 -55.56 21.28 -13.02
CA ASP A 87 -56.71 22.17 -12.87
C ASP A 87 -58.09 21.72 -12.31
N LEU A 88 -58.33 22.26 -11.10
CA LEU A 88 -59.52 22.97 -10.56
C LEU A 88 -60.72 22.23 -9.92
N GLU A 89 -60.87 22.54 -8.63
CA GLU A 89 -62.09 22.98 -7.90
C GLU A 89 -62.92 22.04 -7.00
N HIS A 90 -63.05 22.53 -5.75
CA HIS A 90 -64.24 22.56 -4.87
C HIS A 90 -64.68 21.32 -4.04
N SER A 91 -64.34 21.43 -2.74
CA SER A 91 -65.27 21.49 -1.59
C SER A 91 -65.64 20.22 -0.78
N ARG A 92 -65.35 20.36 0.53
CA ARG A 92 -66.13 19.99 1.74
C ARG A 92 -65.86 18.68 2.52
N ASN A 93 -65.46 18.96 3.78
CA ASN A 93 -65.89 18.36 5.06
C ASN A 93 -65.14 17.13 5.62
N HIS A 94 -64.14 17.38 6.49
CA HIS A 94 -64.09 17.11 7.96
C HIS A 94 -64.86 15.88 8.54
N PRO A 95 -64.51 15.39 9.76
CA PRO A 95 -63.27 14.78 10.26
C PRO A 95 -63.56 13.55 11.17
N GLY A 96 -62.52 13.03 11.84
CA GLY A 96 -62.63 12.29 13.10
C GLY A 96 -62.23 10.82 12.99
N ASN A 97 -61.68 10.15 14.00
CA ASN A 97 -61.26 10.55 15.34
C ASN A 97 -60.57 9.30 15.94
N ASP A 98 -59.78 9.53 16.99
CA ASP A 98 -59.39 8.60 18.06
C ASP A 98 -58.36 7.50 17.71
N ALA A 99 -57.13 7.49 18.23
CA ALA A 99 -56.61 7.61 19.61
C ALA A 99 -57.03 6.46 20.54
N ASP A 100 -56.04 5.61 20.90
CA ASP A 100 -55.81 5.02 22.24
C ASP A 100 -54.80 3.86 22.13
N TYR A 101 -54.02 3.45 23.14
CA TYR A 101 -53.23 4.08 24.20
C TYR A 101 -52.55 2.88 24.94
N LEU A 102 -51.37 3.11 25.54
CA LEU A 102 -50.68 2.32 26.61
C LEU A 102 -50.00 0.98 26.20
N MET A 103 -48.69 0.75 26.33
CA MET A 103 -47.67 0.94 27.39
C MET A 103 -47.77 0.00 28.61
N VAL A 104 -46.58 -0.31 29.15
CA VAL A 104 -46.21 -0.84 30.50
C VAL A 104 -45.97 -2.38 30.51
N ASP A 105 -44.85 -2.95 30.98
CA ASP A 105 -44.02 -2.60 32.16
C ASP A 105 -42.55 -3.05 32.12
N GLN A 106 -41.75 -2.48 33.03
CA GLN A 106 -40.30 -2.63 33.24
C GLN A 106 -39.93 -3.58 34.41
N ASN A 107 -38.59 -3.76 34.58
CA ASN A 107 -37.79 -4.15 35.76
C ASN A 107 -37.46 -5.66 35.92
N SER A 108 -36.25 -6.11 36.28
CA SER A 108 -35.08 -5.47 36.93
C SER A 108 -33.82 -6.38 36.91
N SER A 109 -32.64 -5.73 36.82
CA SER A 109 -31.33 -6.00 37.48
C SER A 109 -30.71 -7.41 37.64
N GLY A 110 -29.40 -7.52 37.36
CA GLY A 110 -28.50 -8.49 38.03
C GLY A 110 -27.31 -8.93 37.18
N ALA A 111 -26.10 -8.85 37.74
CA ALA A 111 -24.80 -9.00 37.09
C ALA A 111 -24.21 -10.43 37.09
N ASP A 112 -23.05 -10.54 36.43
CA ASP A 112 -21.95 -11.51 36.57
C ASP A 112 -21.85 -12.74 35.61
N ASN A 113 -20.75 -12.69 34.84
CA ASN A 113 -19.74 -13.73 34.55
C ASN A 113 -20.16 -15.19 34.27
N ASP A 114 -19.80 -15.71 33.09
CA ASP A 114 -18.67 -16.65 32.88
C ASP A 114 -18.88 -17.48 31.59
N GLY A 115 -17.76 -17.90 30.98
CA GLY A 115 -17.70 -18.49 29.65
C GLY A 115 -18.09 -19.95 29.51
N SER A 116 -18.33 -20.34 28.25
CA SER A 116 -18.03 -21.64 27.61
C SER A 116 -19.12 -22.09 26.64
N LEU A 117 -18.67 -22.34 25.41
CA LEU A 117 -18.96 -23.49 24.55
C LEU A 117 -20.41 -23.97 24.47
N MET A 118 -21.04 -23.83 23.29
CA MET A 118 -21.81 -24.94 22.72
C MET A 118 -21.72 -24.96 21.18
N LEU A 119 -21.16 -26.08 20.71
CA LEU A 119 -21.31 -26.67 19.38
C LEU A 119 -22.79 -26.94 19.07
N LEU A 120 -23.23 -26.68 17.85
CA LEU A 120 -24.30 -27.45 17.22
C LEU A 120 -23.96 -27.72 15.75
N SER A 121 -23.45 -28.92 15.53
CA SER A 121 -23.59 -29.65 14.28
C SER A 121 -25.04 -30.13 14.14
N ASP A 122 -25.53 -30.10 12.91
CA ASP A 122 -26.44 -31.04 12.26
C ASP A 122 -27.59 -30.34 11.54
N LEU A 123 -27.51 -30.40 10.20
CA LEU A 123 -28.61 -30.87 9.36
C LEU A 123 -28.05 -31.18 7.95
N GLN A 124 -27.57 -32.42 7.80
CA GLN A 124 -27.53 -33.08 6.51
C GLN A 124 -28.87 -33.80 6.26
N ARG A 125 -29.37 -33.66 5.03
CA ARG A 125 -29.92 -34.72 4.15
C ARG A 125 -31.37 -34.52 3.69
N SER A 126 -31.52 -34.28 2.38
CA SER A 126 -32.38 -35.03 1.42
C SER A 126 -32.66 -34.14 0.18
N SER A 127 -31.92 -34.30 -0.92
CA SER A 127 -32.26 -35.12 -2.11
C SER A 127 -33.46 -34.62 -2.95
N GLN A 128 -33.18 -34.11 -4.16
CA GLN A 128 -33.71 -34.60 -5.46
C GLN A 128 -33.46 -33.58 -6.62
N ARG A 129 -32.69 -33.97 -7.65
CA ARG A 129 -33.11 -34.02 -9.08
C ARG A 129 -31.93 -34.31 -10.02
N SER A 130 -32.20 -35.21 -10.97
CA SER A 130 -31.43 -35.59 -12.18
C SER A 130 -31.97 -34.80 -13.39
N PRO A 131 -31.40 -34.81 -14.63
CA PRO A 131 -30.13 -35.35 -15.14
C PRO A 131 -29.22 -34.30 -15.82
N GLN A 132 -28.00 -34.76 -16.12
CA GLN A 132 -26.91 -34.10 -16.82
C GLN A 132 -27.23 -33.64 -18.26
N THR A 133 -26.67 -32.49 -18.63
CA THR A 133 -26.15 -32.21 -19.98
C THR A 133 -24.81 -31.51 -19.82
N SER A 134 -23.72 -32.23 -20.08
CA SER A 134 -22.35 -31.69 -20.10
C SER A 134 -22.14 -30.74 -21.29
N PRO A 135 -21.21 -29.79 -21.16
CA PRO A 135 -20.28 -29.57 -22.27
C PRO A 135 -18.81 -29.64 -21.81
N LEU A 136 -18.07 -30.47 -22.54
CA LEU A 136 -16.68 -30.34 -22.98
C LEU A 136 -15.61 -30.00 -21.92
N SER A 137 -14.89 -31.05 -21.56
CA SER A 137 -13.60 -31.05 -20.87
C SER A 137 -12.60 -30.05 -21.48
N PHE A 138 -12.09 -29.13 -20.67
CA PHE A 138 -10.88 -28.37 -21.00
C PHE A 138 -9.64 -29.21 -20.60
N SER A 139 -8.76 -29.46 -21.57
CA SER A 139 -7.50 -30.18 -21.36
C SER A 139 -6.46 -29.26 -20.66
N PRO A 140 -5.60 -29.78 -19.77
CA PRO A 140 -4.68 -28.95 -18.97
C PRO A 140 -3.53 -28.29 -19.78
N ASP A 141 -3.33 -28.66 -21.04
CA ASP A 141 -2.07 -28.40 -21.76
C ASP A 141 -1.99 -27.07 -22.52
N THR A 142 -2.87 -26.09 -22.24
CA THR A 142 -2.92 -24.83 -23.03
C THR A 142 -2.17 -23.66 -22.38
N PHE A 143 -1.63 -23.80 -21.16
CA PHE A 143 -1.08 -22.65 -20.42
C PHE A 143 0.44 -22.46 -20.49
N SER A 144 1.17 -23.22 -21.32
CA SER A 144 2.64 -23.14 -21.37
C SER A 144 3.24 -22.17 -22.40
N LEU A 145 2.53 -21.14 -22.86
CA LEU A 145 3.04 -20.27 -23.92
C LEU A 145 2.73 -18.79 -23.71
N PHE A 146 3.29 -18.11 -22.69
CA PHE A 146 3.41 -16.65 -22.75
C PHE A 146 4.76 -16.13 -22.20
N PRO A 147 5.39 -15.14 -22.85
CA PRO A 147 6.76 -14.73 -22.54
C PRO A 147 6.81 -13.77 -21.36
N GLU A 148 7.80 -13.97 -20.50
CA GLU A 148 8.29 -12.95 -19.57
C GLU A 148 8.64 -11.66 -20.34
N THR A 149 8.31 -10.49 -19.77
CA THR A 149 8.56 -9.10 -20.21
C THR A 149 7.37 -8.33 -20.81
N THR A 150 6.58 -7.70 -19.93
CA THR A 150 6.03 -6.33 -19.99
C THR A 150 5.04 -6.16 -18.83
N PHE A 151 5.21 -5.14 -17.97
CA PHE A 151 4.27 -4.78 -16.90
C PHE A 151 3.51 -3.51 -17.29
N ASP A 152 2.77 -3.59 -18.40
CA ASP A 152 1.36 -3.17 -18.32
C ASP A 152 0.68 -4.31 -17.57
N VAL A 153 -0.18 -4.06 -16.58
CA VAL A 153 -0.86 -5.14 -15.85
C VAL A 153 -2.12 -5.52 -16.65
N PRO A 154 -2.05 -6.37 -17.70
CA PRO A 154 -3.12 -6.48 -18.69
C PRO A 154 -4.30 -7.26 -18.11
N TRP A 155 -4.10 -7.91 -16.95
CA TRP A 155 -5.11 -8.71 -16.28
C TRP A 155 -6.10 -7.89 -15.44
N ILE A 156 -5.77 -6.65 -15.05
CA ILE A 156 -6.71 -5.78 -14.31
C ILE A 156 -7.91 -5.41 -15.21
N ASP A 157 -7.67 -5.23 -16.52
CA ASP A 157 -8.72 -4.98 -17.52
C ASP A 157 -9.36 -6.27 -18.07
N LEU A 158 -8.78 -7.44 -17.80
CA LEU A 158 -9.34 -8.75 -18.17
C LEU A 158 -10.17 -9.38 -17.05
N ALA A 159 -10.35 -8.70 -15.91
CA ALA A 159 -11.32 -9.10 -14.91
C ALA A 159 -12.70 -9.18 -15.59
N PRO A 160 -13.30 -10.37 -15.71
CA PRO A 160 -14.53 -10.49 -16.46
C PRO A 160 -15.62 -9.65 -15.77
N SER A 161 -16.45 -8.98 -16.56
CA SER A 161 -17.54 -8.12 -16.09
C SER A 161 -18.71 -8.87 -15.41
N TYR A 162 -18.52 -10.13 -14.98
CA TYR A 162 -19.54 -10.85 -14.22
C TYR A 162 -19.49 -10.47 -12.74
N ALA A 163 -20.67 -10.39 -12.13
CA ALA A 163 -20.79 -10.26 -10.68
C ALA A 163 -20.05 -11.43 -10.01
N LEU A 164 -19.14 -11.13 -9.07
CA LEU A 164 -18.33 -12.08 -8.31
C LEU A 164 -19.17 -12.86 -7.28
N THR A 165 -20.27 -13.48 -7.73
CA THR A 165 -21.25 -14.20 -6.90
C THR A 165 -20.91 -15.67 -6.68
N ASP A 166 -19.88 -16.20 -7.34
CA ASP A 166 -19.45 -17.60 -7.16
C ASP A 166 -18.28 -17.68 -6.18
N ASP A 167 -18.51 -18.40 -5.08
CA ASP A 167 -17.93 -18.15 -3.76
C ASP A 167 -16.45 -18.53 -3.63
N ASP A 168 -15.87 -19.27 -4.59
CA ASP A 168 -14.46 -19.68 -4.50
C ASP A 168 -13.86 -20.09 -5.86
N SER A 169 -14.08 -19.26 -6.88
CA SER A 169 -13.63 -19.57 -8.24
C SER A 169 -12.08 -19.67 -8.32
N PRO A 170 -11.49 -20.76 -8.87
CA PRO A 170 -10.03 -20.97 -8.92
C PRO A 170 -9.22 -19.83 -9.54
N TRP A 171 -9.80 -19.09 -10.48
CA TRP A 171 -9.14 -17.96 -11.12
C TRP A 171 -8.89 -16.78 -10.15
N LEU A 172 -9.69 -16.62 -9.09
CA LEU A 172 -9.47 -15.58 -8.07
C LEU A 172 -8.21 -15.87 -7.24
N LYS A 173 -7.97 -17.14 -6.91
CA LYS A 173 -6.75 -17.55 -6.19
C LYS A 173 -5.52 -17.25 -7.05
N GLU A 174 -5.59 -17.55 -8.35
CA GLU A 174 -4.53 -17.22 -9.31
C GLU A 174 -4.33 -15.70 -9.47
N LEU A 175 -5.43 -14.93 -9.51
CA LEU A 175 -5.41 -13.46 -9.52
C LEU A 175 -4.62 -12.93 -8.32
N TYR A 176 -5.04 -13.30 -7.10
CA TYR A 176 -4.43 -12.82 -5.86
C TYR A 176 -2.97 -13.25 -5.73
N THR A 177 -2.63 -14.47 -6.13
CA THR A 177 -1.26 -14.95 -6.23
C THR A 177 -0.42 -14.05 -7.13
N ASN A 178 -0.90 -13.75 -8.34
CA ASN A 178 -0.19 -12.91 -9.29
C ASN A 178 0.00 -11.48 -8.76
N VAL A 179 -1.00 -10.92 -8.07
CA VAL A 179 -0.88 -9.59 -7.44
C VAL A 179 0.16 -9.59 -6.33
N TYR A 180 0.13 -10.59 -5.45
CA TYR A 180 1.09 -10.71 -4.37
C TYR A 180 2.54 -10.79 -4.89
N PHE A 181 2.79 -11.69 -5.86
CA PHE A 181 4.15 -11.89 -6.38
C PHE A 181 4.65 -10.71 -7.22
N SER A 182 3.76 -10.02 -7.92
CA SER A 182 4.12 -8.84 -8.72
C SER A 182 4.32 -7.56 -7.92
N VAL A 183 3.66 -7.43 -6.76
CA VAL A 183 3.72 -6.20 -5.94
C VAL A 183 4.47 -6.45 -4.64
N THR A 184 3.89 -7.22 -3.71
CA THR A 184 4.44 -7.39 -2.36
C THR A 184 5.73 -8.18 -2.35
N HIS A 185 5.81 -9.30 -3.09
CA HIS A 185 7.03 -10.12 -3.07
C HIS A 185 8.23 -9.40 -3.68
N ARG A 186 8.02 -8.57 -4.70
CA ARG A 186 9.08 -7.73 -5.30
C ARG A 186 9.68 -6.75 -4.31
N GLU A 187 8.87 -6.24 -3.37
CA GLU A 187 9.33 -5.34 -2.33
C GLU A 187 9.91 -6.10 -1.12
N TRP A 188 9.27 -7.21 -0.76
CA TRP A 188 9.56 -8.00 0.44
C TRP A 188 9.89 -9.45 0.03
N PRO A 189 11.12 -9.74 -0.45
CA PRO A 189 11.47 -11.03 -1.04
C PRO A 189 11.83 -12.10 0.01
N PHE A 190 10.97 -12.31 1.00
CA PHE A 190 11.23 -13.26 2.10
C PHE A 190 10.68 -14.68 1.84
N LEU A 191 9.77 -14.84 0.88
CA LEU A 191 9.18 -16.12 0.48
C LEU A 191 9.92 -16.72 -0.74
N ASN A 192 10.15 -18.03 -0.77
CA ASN A 192 10.59 -18.69 -1.99
C ASN A 192 9.40 -18.95 -2.95
N GLU A 193 9.33 -18.20 -4.04
CA GLU A 193 8.25 -18.29 -5.03
C GLU A 193 8.11 -19.69 -5.65
N ALA A 194 9.22 -20.35 -5.99
CA ALA A 194 9.19 -21.68 -6.59
C ALA A 194 8.66 -22.74 -5.62
N ALA A 195 9.08 -22.67 -4.34
CA ALA A 195 8.57 -23.55 -3.30
C ALA A 195 7.07 -23.34 -3.07
N TRP A 196 6.64 -22.07 -2.97
CA TRP A 196 5.23 -21.74 -2.80
C TRP A 196 4.37 -22.23 -3.97
N LYS A 197 4.83 -22.04 -5.22
CA LYS A 197 4.15 -22.54 -6.43
C LYS A 197 4.03 -24.07 -6.44
N SER A 198 5.02 -24.79 -5.91
CA SER A 198 4.92 -26.24 -5.70
C SER A 198 3.81 -26.58 -4.71
N TRP A 199 3.79 -25.92 -3.55
CA TRP A 199 2.75 -26.15 -2.53
C TRP A 199 1.35 -25.82 -3.05
N HIS A 200 1.23 -24.79 -3.89
CA HIS A 200 -0.01 -24.40 -4.54
C HIS A 200 -0.52 -25.49 -5.49
N ALA A 201 0.37 -26.06 -6.31
CA ALA A 201 0.03 -27.15 -7.22
C ALA A 201 -0.32 -28.46 -6.47
N GLU A 202 0.41 -28.78 -5.40
CA GLU A 202 0.15 -29.94 -4.53
C GLU A 202 -1.22 -29.87 -3.85
N ALA A 203 -1.59 -28.69 -3.34
CA ALA A 203 -2.87 -28.48 -2.66
C ALA A 203 -4.09 -28.73 -3.55
N ILE A 204 -3.93 -28.61 -4.87
CA ILE A 204 -4.98 -28.89 -5.86
C ILE A 204 -5.17 -30.41 -6.06
N LEU A 205 -4.15 -31.23 -5.80
CA LEU A 205 -4.10 -32.64 -6.21
C LEU A 205 -4.32 -33.64 -5.06
N ASP A 206 -3.59 -33.53 -3.94
CA ASP A 206 -3.48 -34.63 -2.95
C ASP A 206 -3.80 -34.21 -1.49
N GLY A 207 -4.27 -32.98 -1.28
CA GLY A 207 -4.39 -32.39 0.05
C GLY A 207 -3.06 -31.84 0.55
N GLN A 208 -3.10 -30.92 1.51
CA GLN A 208 -1.97 -30.10 1.88
C GLN A 208 -1.62 -30.27 3.37
N GLU A 209 -0.33 -30.33 3.69
CA GLU A 209 0.14 -30.19 5.08
C GLU A 209 -0.39 -28.89 5.69
N GLU A 210 -0.91 -28.97 6.91
CA GLU A 210 -1.66 -27.89 7.54
C GLU A 210 -0.83 -26.61 7.69
N TRP A 211 0.47 -26.73 7.97
CA TRP A 211 1.36 -25.58 8.07
C TRP A 211 1.61 -24.89 6.71
N LYS A 212 1.61 -25.64 5.60
CA LYS A 212 1.74 -25.04 4.26
C LYS A 212 0.47 -24.26 3.90
N ALA A 213 -0.69 -24.73 4.35
CA ALA A 213 -1.97 -24.07 4.11
C ALA A 213 -1.99 -22.65 4.67
N PHE A 214 -1.36 -22.40 5.84
CA PHE A 214 -1.15 -21.06 6.36
C PHE A 214 -0.53 -20.12 5.32
N PHE A 215 0.57 -20.53 4.68
CA PHE A 215 1.30 -19.69 3.73
C PHE A 215 0.56 -19.47 2.40
N LEU A 216 -0.22 -20.44 1.92
CA LEU A 216 -1.08 -20.22 0.76
C LEU A 216 -2.16 -19.18 1.08
N GLN A 217 -2.84 -19.35 2.21
CA GLN A 217 -3.93 -18.47 2.63
C GLN A 217 -3.45 -17.03 2.87
N MET A 218 -2.25 -16.84 3.44
CA MET A 218 -1.67 -15.51 3.61
C MET A 218 -1.35 -14.80 2.29
N VAL A 219 -0.86 -15.53 1.28
CA VAL A 219 -0.63 -14.97 -0.06
C VAL A 219 -1.95 -14.51 -0.70
N TYR A 220 -3.01 -15.31 -0.60
CA TYR A 220 -4.34 -14.90 -1.08
C TYR A 220 -4.89 -13.70 -0.30
N ALA A 221 -4.74 -13.69 1.03
CA ALA A 221 -5.25 -12.62 1.87
C ALA A 221 -4.61 -11.27 1.51
N ILE A 222 -3.28 -11.23 1.36
CA ILE A 222 -2.56 -10.01 0.97
C ILE A 222 -2.90 -9.64 -0.48
N GLY A 223 -2.85 -10.60 -1.40
CA GLY A 223 -3.19 -10.37 -2.81
C GLY A 223 -4.60 -9.80 -3.02
N ALA A 224 -5.58 -10.28 -2.26
CA ALA A 224 -6.95 -9.75 -2.27
C ALA A 224 -7.03 -8.32 -1.69
N SER A 225 -6.27 -8.00 -0.65
CA SER A 225 -6.21 -6.63 -0.11
C SER A 225 -5.65 -5.62 -1.14
N LEU A 226 -4.63 -6.04 -1.89
CA LEU A 226 -4.04 -5.24 -2.96
C LEU A 226 -5.01 -5.10 -4.14
N CYS A 227 -5.73 -6.17 -4.52
CA CYS A 227 -6.79 -6.10 -5.53
C CYS A 227 -7.89 -5.11 -5.16
N ASN A 228 -8.35 -5.14 -3.91
CA ASN A 228 -9.33 -4.16 -3.41
C ASN A 228 -8.81 -2.72 -3.59
N THR A 229 -7.51 -2.51 -3.41
CA THR A 229 -6.88 -1.19 -3.60
C THR A 229 -6.86 -0.77 -5.09
N LEU A 230 -6.58 -1.71 -5.99
CA LEU A 230 -6.51 -1.49 -7.43
C LEU A 230 -7.90 -1.30 -8.07
N GLN A 231 -8.83 -2.24 -7.84
CA GLN A 231 -10.12 -2.31 -8.54
C GLN A 231 -11.27 -1.62 -7.78
N ARG A 232 -11.09 -1.28 -6.49
CA ARG A 232 -12.12 -0.66 -5.63
C ARG A 232 -13.41 -1.48 -5.49
N ASP A 233 -13.34 -2.80 -5.64
CA ASP A 233 -14.46 -3.70 -5.32
C ASP A 233 -14.37 -4.18 -3.85
N PRO A 234 -15.35 -3.82 -2.99
CA PRO A 234 -15.42 -4.28 -1.60
C PRO A 234 -15.39 -5.80 -1.44
N SER A 235 -15.79 -6.57 -2.46
CA SER A 235 -15.80 -8.04 -2.42
C SER A 235 -14.39 -8.61 -2.20
N HIS A 236 -13.34 -7.95 -2.72
CA HIS A 236 -11.96 -8.33 -2.48
C HIS A 236 -11.54 -8.07 -1.03
N SER A 237 -12.05 -7.00 -0.39
CA SER A 237 -11.77 -6.73 1.02
C SER A 237 -12.40 -7.79 1.94
N VAL A 238 -13.61 -8.24 1.62
CA VAL A 238 -14.28 -9.33 2.35
C VAL A 238 -13.46 -10.63 2.25
N ARG A 239 -13.11 -11.03 1.03
CA ARG A 239 -12.29 -12.24 0.78
C ARG A 239 -10.91 -12.17 1.43
N SER A 240 -10.28 -11.00 1.43
CA SER A 240 -9.00 -10.79 2.12
C SER A 240 -9.09 -11.16 3.61
N LYS A 241 -10.17 -10.74 4.28
CA LYS A 241 -10.43 -11.08 5.69
C LYS A 241 -10.75 -12.56 5.88
N GLU A 242 -11.50 -13.17 4.97
CA GLU A 242 -11.83 -14.60 5.03
C GLU A 242 -10.59 -15.49 4.88
N TYR A 243 -9.73 -15.19 3.90
CA TYR A 243 -8.46 -15.90 3.73
C TYR A 243 -7.52 -15.68 4.92
N TYR A 244 -7.46 -14.46 5.48
CA TYR A 244 -6.69 -14.23 6.70
C TYR A 244 -7.23 -15.03 7.89
N ALA A 245 -8.54 -15.02 8.11
CA ALA A 245 -9.18 -15.81 9.16
C ALA A 245 -8.93 -17.31 8.96
N SER A 246 -8.95 -17.79 7.71
CA SER A 246 -8.59 -19.16 7.36
C SER A 246 -7.11 -19.44 7.67
N ALA A 247 -6.19 -18.54 7.30
CA ALA A 247 -4.77 -18.67 7.63
C ALA A 247 -4.57 -18.81 9.14
N MET A 248 -5.24 -17.98 9.95
CA MET A 248 -5.13 -18.03 11.40
C MET A 248 -5.61 -19.36 12.02
N ARG A 249 -6.47 -20.13 11.35
CA ARG A 249 -6.82 -21.50 11.78
C ARG A 249 -5.65 -22.48 11.63
N TYR A 250 -4.78 -22.24 10.64
CA TYR A 250 -3.59 -23.05 10.37
C TYR A 250 -2.33 -22.55 11.11
N TYR A 251 -2.35 -21.32 11.63
CA TYR A 251 -1.21 -20.73 12.34
C TYR A 251 -0.66 -21.59 13.51
N PRO A 252 -1.48 -22.26 14.34
CA PRO A 252 -0.97 -23.13 15.40
C PRO A 252 -0.06 -24.26 14.91
N TYR A 253 -0.27 -24.76 13.69
CA TYR A 253 0.59 -25.80 13.09
C TYR A 253 1.96 -25.25 12.69
N VAL A 254 2.05 -23.97 12.32
CA VAL A 254 3.33 -23.30 12.05
C VAL A 254 4.09 -23.05 13.36
N VAL A 255 3.40 -22.58 14.40
CA VAL A 255 4.01 -22.36 15.74
C VAL A 255 4.50 -23.67 16.35
N GLY A 256 3.77 -24.77 16.12
CA GLY A 256 4.16 -26.12 16.55
C GLY A 256 5.26 -26.76 15.71
N HIS A 257 5.61 -26.18 14.55
CA HIS A 257 6.67 -26.72 13.69
C HIS A 257 8.05 -26.51 14.32
N SER A 258 8.96 -27.46 14.10
CA SER A 258 10.35 -27.40 14.59
C SER A 258 11.20 -26.30 13.96
N SER A 259 10.71 -25.66 12.89
CA SER A 259 11.47 -24.68 12.11
C SER A 259 11.12 -23.26 12.56
N MET A 260 12.09 -22.60 13.18
CA MET A 260 11.97 -21.19 13.56
C MET A 260 11.90 -20.27 12.34
N VAL A 261 12.52 -20.67 11.22
CA VAL A 261 12.47 -19.93 9.95
C VAL A 261 11.02 -19.80 9.47
N LEU A 262 10.23 -20.87 9.52
CA LEU A 262 8.80 -20.82 9.17
C LEU A 262 8.00 -19.92 10.12
N GLN A 263 8.31 -19.93 11.42
CA GLN A 263 7.62 -19.07 12.40
C GLN A 263 7.92 -17.58 12.16
N ILE A 264 9.17 -17.25 11.83
CA ILE A 264 9.57 -15.88 11.45
C ILE A 264 8.89 -15.48 10.13
N GLN A 265 8.87 -16.38 9.14
CA GLN A 265 8.20 -16.16 7.86
C GLN A 265 6.69 -15.89 8.05
N ALA A 266 6.04 -16.62 8.95
CA ALA A 266 4.63 -16.41 9.28
C ALA A 266 4.39 -15.06 9.96
N SER A 267 5.30 -14.67 10.85
CA SER A 267 5.25 -13.35 11.50
C SER A 267 5.39 -12.20 10.48
N LEU A 268 6.30 -12.33 9.50
CA LEU A 268 6.45 -11.38 8.40
C LEU A 268 5.16 -11.24 7.59
N PHE A 269 4.51 -12.36 7.26
CA PHE A 269 3.22 -12.35 6.58
C PHE A 269 2.14 -11.62 7.37
N MET A 270 2.03 -11.87 8.68
CA MET A 270 1.04 -11.19 9.53
C MET A 270 1.29 -9.69 9.62
N ILE A 271 2.56 -9.28 9.74
CA ILE A 271 2.95 -7.86 9.72
C ILE A 271 2.51 -7.22 8.40
N LEU A 272 2.87 -7.81 7.26
CA LEU A 272 2.54 -7.27 5.95
C LEU A 272 1.03 -7.21 5.70
N TYR A 273 0.28 -8.25 6.11
CA TYR A 273 -1.18 -8.22 6.03
C TYR A 273 -1.76 -7.05 6.84
N ALA A 274 -1.33 -6.88 8.10
CA ALA A 274 -1.80 -5.78 8.94
C ALA A 274 -1.49 -4.40 8.34
N MET A 275 -0.35 -4.26 7.64
CA MET A 275 0.01 -3.01 6.95
C MET A 275 -0.95 -2.63 5.82
N HIS A 276 -1.56 -3.62 5.18
CA HIS A 276 -2.52 -3.45 4.08
C HIS A 276 -3.99 -3.61 4.53
N SER A 277 -4.24 -4.09 5.74
CA SER A 277 -5.59 -4.28 6.26
C SER A 277 -6.24 -2.92 6.59
N PRO A 278 -7.53 -2.70 6.25
CA PRO A 278 -8.24 -1.49 6.64
C PRO A 278 -8.50 -1.37 8.16
N SER A 279 -8.23 -2.42 8.93
CA SER A 279 -8.44 -2.48 10.39
C SER A 279 -7.27 -1.85 11.13
N SER A 280 -7.55 -0.86 11.99
CA SER A 280 -6.54 -0.28 12.87
C SER A 280 -6.15 -1.19 14.04
N GLU A 281 -6.99 -2.17 14.38
CA GLU A 281 -6.69 -3.15 15.43
C GLU A 281 -5.57 -4.10 14.99
N ASP A 282 -5.57 -4.52 13.72
CA ASP A 282 -4.55 -5.41 13.17
C ASP A 282 -3.16 -4.77 13.29
N ILE A 283 -3.01 -3.52 12.85
CA ILE A 283 -1.73 -2.82 12.92
C ILE A 283 -1.32 -2.50 14.36
N THR A 284 -2.27 -2.15 15.23
CA THR A 284 -1.99 -1.88 16.66
C THR A 284 -1.46 -3.15 17.34
N THR A 285 -2.07 -4.30 17.05
CA THR A 285 -1.63 -5.61 17.55
C THR A 285 -0.20 -5.92 17.11
N ILE A 286 0.10 -5.73 15.82
CA ILE A 286 1.43 -5.94 15.26
C ILE A 286 2.48 -5.01 15.89
N VAL A 287 2.15 -3.72 16.04
CA VAL A 287 3.03 -2.74 16.72
C VAL A 287 3.31 -3.19 18.16
N SER A 288 2.31 -3.73 18.86
CA SER A 288 2.48 -4.27 20.22
C SER A 288 3.30 -5.57 20.27
N SER A 289 3.24 -6.41 19.24
CA SER A 289 3.90 -7.72 19.17
C SER A 289 5.25 -7.75 18.44
N VAL A 290 5.81 -6.60 18.07
CA VAL A 290 7.09 -6.52 17.34
C VAL A 290 8.28 -7.09 18.12
N LEU A 291 8.28 -7.00 19.45
CA LEU A 291 9.39 -7.50 20.29
C LEU A 291 9.53 -9.02 20.21
N PRO A 292 8.50 -9.84 20.49
CA PRO A 292 8.57 -11.30 20.26
C PRO A 292 9.09 -11.67 18.87
N PHE A 293 8.63 -10.96 17.84
CA PHE A 293 9.06 -11.16 16.46
C PHE A 293 10.57 -10.93 16.28
N CYS A 294 11.08 -9.75 16.69
CA CYS A 294 12.50 -9.42 16.54
C CYS A 294 13.39 -10.33 17.40
N THR A 295 12.94 -10.72 18.59
CA THR A 295 13.66 -11.68 19.44
C THR A 295 13.80 -13.03 18.74
N ALA A 296 12.71 -13.58 18.19
CA ALA A 296 12.74 -14.85 17.49
C ALA A 296 13.69 -14.82 16.28
N ALA A 297 13.61 -13.76 15.47
CA ALA A 297 14.50 -13.53 14.34
C ALA A 297 15.99 -13.50 14.77
N MET A 298 16.31 -12.74 15.81
CA MET A 298 17.69 -12.59 16.28
C MET A 298 18.24 -13.84 16.96
N THR A 299 17.42 -14.58 17.68
CA THR A 299 17.82 -15.87 18.25
C THR A 299 18.21 -16.84 17.15
N GLU A 300 17.44 -16.92 16.07
CA GLU A 300 17.74 -17.85 14.97
C GLU A 300 19.02 -17.47 14.23
N ILE A 301 19.23 -16.18 13.97
CA ILE A 301 20.45 -15.72 13.30
C ILE A 301 21.70 -15.98 14.15
N ARG A 302 21.61 -15.79 15.48
CA ARG A 302 22.72 -16.06 16.40
C ARG A 302 23.13 -17.52 16.44
N LYS A 303 22.16 -18.45 16.41
CA LYS A 303 22.47 -19.90 16.33
C LYS A 303 23.34 -20.20 15.12
N HIS A 304 22.99 -19.63 13.97
CA HIS A 304 23.75 -19.85 12.74
C HIS A 304 25.17 -19.28 12.80
N VAL A 305 25.36 -18.07 13.33
CA VAL A 305 26.70 -17.47 13.50
C VAL A 305 27.57 -18.31 14.45
N SER A 306 26.98 -18.86 15.51
CA SER A 306 27.69 -19.74 16.45
C SER A 306 28.11 -21.07 15.82
N ILE A 307 27.26 -21.66 14.97
CA ILE A 307 27.54 -22.93 14.27
C ILE A 307 28.65 -22.76 13.22
N CYS A 308 28.70 -21.63 12.51
CA CYS A 308 29.78 -21.35 11.56
C CYS A 308 31.12 -21.00 12.24
N GLY A 309 31.12 -20.57 13.51
CA GLY A 309 32.31 -20.20 14.26
C GLY A 309 33.06 -21.37 14.90
N ASP A 310 32.34 -22.43 15.28
CA ASP A 310 32.89 -23.63 15.92
C ASP A 310 32.81 -24.85 14.98
N ASN A 311 33.90 -25.09 14.23
CA ASN A 311 34.22 -26.33 13.51
C ASN A 311 33.35 -26.76 12.30
N GLY A 312 34.03 -26.98 11.18
CA GLY A 312 33.49 -27.52 9.93
C GLY A 312 33.11 -29.01 9.97
N SER A 313 32.14 -29.40 10.79
CA SER A 313 31.40 -30.65 10.61
C SER A 313 29.94 -30.36 10.27
N MET A 314 29.64 -30.40 8.97
CA MET A 314 28.28 -30.38 8.43
C MET A 314 27.58 -31.70 8.77
N THR A 315 26.80 -31.70 9.84
CA THR A 315 25.82 -32.75 10.14
C THR A 315 24.60 -32.14 10.83
N GLU A 316 23.78 -31.51 10.01
CA GLU A 316 22.31 -31.37 10.04
C GLU A 316 21.99 -30.15 9.18
N SER A 317 21.10 -30.29 8.20
CA SER A 317 20.62 -29.21 7.36
C SER A 317 19.79 -28.23 8.21
N SER A 318 20.45 -27.43 9.04
CA SER A 318 19.81 -26.34 9.76
C SER A 318 19.28 -25.38 8.69
N GLU A 319 17.96 -25.23 8.59
CA GLU A 319 17.35 -24.24 7.72
C GLU A 319 17.87 -22.86 8.12
N VAL A 320 18.66 -22.24 7.24
CA VAL A 320 19.30 -20.95 7.51
C VAL A 320 18.34 -19.84 7.11
N LEU A 321 18.18 -18.85 7.97
CA LEU A 321 17.47 -17.63 7.64
C LEU A 321 18.14 -16.93 6.44
N SER A 322 17.41 -16.76 5.35
CA SER A 322 17.95 -16.17 4.12
C SER A 322 18.32 -14.70 4.31
N GLU A 323 19.32 -14.22 3.55
CA GLU A 323 19.72 -12.80 3.54
C GLU A 323 18.51 -11.88 3.30
N ASN A 324 17.67 -12.21 2.31
CA ASN A 324 16.48 -11.43 1.99
C ASN A 324 15.47 -11.40 3.14
N MET A 325 15.32 -12.51 3.88
CA MET A 325 14.44 -12.54 5.04
C MET A 325 14.98 -11.66 6.16
N PHE A 326 16.29 -11.65 6.40
CA PHE A 326 16.90 -10.73 7.38
C PHE A 326 16.71 -9.27 6.99
N ILE A 327 16.99 -8.93 5.73
CA ILE A 327 16.79 -7.56 5.19
C ILE A 327 15.33 -7.15 5.38
N THR A 328 14.38 -8.04 5.07
CA THR A 328 12.94 -7.81 5.28
C THR A 328 12.61 -7.56 6.75
N CYS A 329 13.08 -8.41 7.66
CA CYS A 329 12.88 -8.24 9.11
C CYS A 329 13.40 -6.89 9.60
N TYR A 330 14.64 -6.53 9.21
CA TYR A 330 15.26 -5.27 9.60
C TYR A 330 14.46 -4.07 9.07
N MET A 331 14.11 -4.09 7.78
CA MET A 331 13.39 -3.00 7.15
C MET A 331 12.00 -2.79 7.74
N LEU A 332 11.24 -3.87 7.99
CA LEU A 332 9.91 -3.78 8.61
C LEU A 332 9.98 -3.32 10.06
N ASN A 333 10.95 -3.82 10.83
CA ASN A 333 11.18 -3.36 12.20
C ASN A 333 11.40 -1.84 12.23
N GLU A 334 12.25 -1.32 11.34
CA GLU A 334 12.51 0.12 11.28
C GLU A 334 11.28 0.91 10.81
N VAL A 335 10.47 0.39 9.87
CA VAL A 335 9.19 1.02 9.49
C VAL A 335 8.26 1.17 10.68
N ILE A 336 8.11 0.10 11.48
CA ILE A 336 7.22 0.07 12.64
C ILE A 336 7.72 1.04 13.72
N VAL A 337 9.00 0.98 14.08
CA VAL A 337 9.51 1.83 15.15
C VAL A 337 9.62 3.30 14.76
N SER A 338 9.90 3.63 13.49
CA SER A 338 9.90 5.02 13.03
C SER A 338 8.48 5.62 12.87
N GLY A 339 7.46 4.77 12.67
CA GLY A 339 6.08 5.20 12.49
C GLY A 339 5.32 5.40 13.80
N TRP A 340 5.55 4.54 14.81
CA TRP A 340 4.72 4.46 16.02
C TRP A 340 5.53 4.67 17.31
N ASP A 341 5.00 5.47 18.26
CA ASP A 341 5.63 5.74 19.56
C ASP A 341 5.36 4.58 20.53
N ARG A 342 6.29 3.63 20.61
CA ARG A 342 6.24 2.57 21.62
C ARG A 342 7.23 2.86 22.75
N PRO A 343 6.87 2.59 24.02
CA PRO A 343 7.85 2.48 25.08
C PRO A 343 8.87 1.38 24.74
N VAL A 344 10.10 1.79 24.44
CA VAL A 344 11.19 0.86 24.16
C VAL A 344 11.58 0.19 25.47
N SER A 345 11.19 -1.08 25.64
CA SER A 345 11.62 -1.87 26.79
C SER A 345 13.14 -2.10 26.71
N ALA A 346 13.79 -2.27 27.87
CA ALA A 346 15.21 -2.61 27.90
C ALA A 346 15.52 -3.87 27.09
N ALA A 347 14.60 -4.86 27.11
CA ALA A 347 14.70 -6.08 26.32
C ALA A 347 14.66 -5.79 24.81
N TYR A 348 13.76 -4.90 24.35
CA TYR A 348 13.73 -4.51 22.95
C TYR A 348 15.03 -3.81 22.53
N LYS A 349 15.58 -2.93 23.38
CA LYS A 349 16.82 -2.23 23.06
C LYS A 349 17.98 -3.19 22.80
N VAL A 350 18.12 -4.25 23.60
CA VAL A 350 19.15 -5.28 23.38
C VAL A 350 18.98 -5.91 21.99
N VAL A 351 17.76 -6.33 21.66
CA VAL A 351 17.45 -6.94 20.36
C VAL A 351 17.69 -5.97 19.20
N ASP A 352 17.29 -4.70 19.33
CA ASP A 352 17.51 -3.64 18.33
C ASP A 352 19.01 -3.34 18.14
N ASP A 353 19.78 -3.30 19.23
CA ASP A 353 21.24 -3.13 19.20
C ASP A 353 21.90 -4.29 18.45
N ASP A 354 21.47 -5.53 18.70
CA ASP A 354 21.96 -6.73 18.02
C ASP A 354 21.59 -6.75 16.53
N MET A 355 20.33 -6.40 16.19
CA MET A 355 19.86 -6.28 14.81
C MET A 355 20.69 -5.28 14.03
N CYS A 356 21.00 -4.14 14.64
CA CYS A 356 21.84 -3.11 14.01
C CYS A 356 23.28 -3.57 13.84
N ALA A 357 23.90 -4.16 14.86
CA ALA A 357 25.26 -4.65 14.78
C ALA A 357 25.43 -5.67 13.64
N LEU A 358 24.46 -6.57 13.50
CA LEU A 358 24.41 -7.52 12.39
C LEU A 358 24.13 -6.84 11.05
N GLY A 359 23.21 -5.88 11.00
CA GLY A 359 22.93 -5.10 9.79
C GLY A 359 24.14 -4.30 9.31
N ASP A 360 25.05 -3.92 10.20
CA ASP A 360 26.30 -3.24 9.89
C ASP A 360 27.39 -4.14 9.33
N THR A 361 27.45 -5.40 9.78
CA THR A 361 28.37 -6.39 9.23
C THR A 361 27.87 -6.98 7.92
N LEU A 362 26.56 -7.03 7.71
CA LEU A 362 25.95 -7.58 6.50
C LEU A 362 26.23 -6.67 5.29
N GLN A 363 26.93 -7.23 4.30
CA GLN A 363 27.11 -6.65 2.98
C GLN A 363 26.22 -7.42 2.00
N PRO A 364 25.05 -6.88 1.59
CA PRO A 364 24.12 -7.63 0.77
C PRO A 364 24.76 -8.12 -0.53
N THR A 365 24.56 -9.41 -0.84
CA THR A 365 25.09 -10.08 -2.01
C THR A 365 24.66 -9.43 -3.33
N LEU A 366 25.41 -9.70 -4.41
CA LEU A 366 25.06 -9.24 -5.77
C LEU A 366 23.73 -9.84 -6.28
N SER A 367 23.25 -10.94 -5.69
CA SER A 367 21.94 -11.54 -6.01
C SER A 367 20.76 -10.74 -5.46
N THR A 368 20.98 -9.90 -4.45
CA THR A 368 19.92 -9.08 -3.87
C THR A 368 19.63 -7.88 -4.77
N ASN A 369 18.34 -7.65 -5.04
CA ASN A 369 17.87 -6.57 -5.92
C ASN A 369 18.55 -5.24 -5.53
N PRO A 370 19.21 -4.52 -6.47
CA PRO A 370 19.91 -3.26 -6.19
C PRO A 370 19.04 -2.21 -5.50
N ALA A 371 17.77 -2.09 -5.86
CA ALA A 371 16.84 -1.14 -5.25
C ALA A 371 16.51 -1.53 -3.80
N ILE A 372 16.39 -2.83 -3.49
CA ILE A 372 16.22 -3.32 -2.11
C ILE A 372 17.47 -3.04 -1.28
N ARG A 373 18.67 -3.25 -1.83
CA ARG A 373 19.93 -2.89 -1.15
C ARG A 373 19.99 -1.38 -0.85
N HIS A 374 19.52 -0.57 -1.79
CA HIS A 374 19.43 0.88 -1.62
C HIS A 374 18.45 1.27 -0.50
N LEU A 375 17.26 0.66 -0.46
CA LEU A 375 16.28 0.88 0.62
C LEU A 375 16.78 0.37 1.98
N PHE A 376 17.46 -0.77 2.02
CA PHE A 376 18.06 -1.31 3.24
C PHE A 376 19.07 -0.31 3.83
N ARG A 377 19.90 0.31 2.98
CA ARG A 377 20.82 1.37 3.41
C ARG A 377 20.07 2.58 3.98
N LEU A 378 18.92 2.96 3.43
CA LEU A 378 18.09 4.02 4.02
C LEU A 378 17.60 3.65 5.42
N ARG A 379 17.10 2.43 5.61
CA ARG A 379 16.62 1.96 6.92
C ARG A 379 17.74 1.97 7.96
N LYS A 380 18.97 1.65 7.57
CA LYS A 380 20.13 1.79 8.46
C LYS A 380 20.40 3.24 8.87
N ILE A 381 20.26 4.18 7.93
CA ILE A 381 20.38 5.63 8.25
C ILE A 381 19.27 6.04 9.23
N GLN A 382 18.02 5.63 9.01
CA GLN A 382 16.88 5.91 9.90
C GLN A 382 17.10 5.35 11.32
N ALA A 383 17.52 4.08 11.43
CA ALA A 383 17.83 3.45 12.70
C ALA A 383 18.93 4.21 13.47
N ASN A 384 19.97 4.67 12.76
CA ASN A 384 21.05 5.45 13.37
C ASN A 384 20.59 6.83 13.86
N ILE A 385 19.72 7.51 13.12
CA ILE A 385 19.10 8.79 13.55
C ILE A 385 18.33 8.57 14.86
N ARG A 386 17.46 7.56 14.89
CA ARG A 386 16.66 7.21 16.07
C ARG A 386 17.51 6.86 17.29
N ARG A 387 18.50 5.98 17.13
CA ARG A 387 19.38 5.54 18.25
C ARG A 387 20.24 6.68 18.78
N SER A 388 20.74 7.56 17.91
CA SER A 388 21.47 8.77 18.32
C SER A 388 20.61 9.65 19.24
N ARG A 389 19.31 9.79 18.93
CA ARG A 389 18.37 10.56 19.74
C ARG A 389 18.09 9.94 21.10
N GLU A 390 17.82 8.64 21.15
CA GLU A 390 17.59 7.93 22.41
C GLU A 390 18.78 8.04 23.38
N ASN A 391 20.00 8.07 22.82
CA ASN A 391 21.21 8.27 23.61
C ASN A 391 21.36 9.74 24.09
N ARG A 392 20.94 10.74 23.29
CA ARG A 392 20.91 12.16 23.70
C ARG A 392 19.97 12.44 24.87
N ALA A 393 18.80 11.80 24.90
CA ALA A 393 17.85 11.96 26.01
C ALA A 393 18.44 11.55 27.38
N ARG A 394 19.51 10.75 27.39
CA ARG A 394 20.19 10.27 28.60
C ARG A 394 21.37 11.14 29.05
N ASP A 395 21.94 11.97 28.16
CA ASP A 395 23.09 12.81 28.45
C ASP A 395 22.77 14.30 28.24
N PRO A 396 22.51 15.07 29.31
CA PRO A 396 22.24 16.51 29.24
C PRO A 396 23.37 17.34 28.60
N LEU A 397 24.62 16.87 28.65
CA LEU A 397 25.78 17.57 28.07
C LEU A 397 25.88 17.35 26.55
N ALA A 398 25.28 16.27 26.03
CA ALA A 398 25.26 15.94 24.60
C ALA A 398 24.19 16.72 23.79
N ARG A 399 23.41 17.61 24.42
CA ARG A 399 22.33 18.37 23.75
C ARG A 399 22.82 19.42 22.74
N HIS A 400 24.10 19.80 22.75
CA HIS A 400 24.65 20.91 21.94
C HIS A 400 25.27 20.50 20.59
N GLY A 401 24.92 19.35 20.04
CA GLY A 401 25.58 18.80 18.84
C GLY A 401 24.99 19.23 17.49
N LYS A 402 25.11 20.51 17.08
CA LYS A 402 24.73 20.99 15.71
C LYS A 402 25.38 20.13 14.58
N GLY A 403 26.54 19.52 14.84
CA GLY A 403 27.29 18.69 13.88
C GLY A 403 26.73 17.28 13.61
N TYR A 404 25.85 16.73 14.45
CA TYR A 404 25.28 15.39 14.20
C TYR A 404 24.16 15.41 13.17
N ASN A 405 23.27 16.39 13.25
CA ASN A 405 22.16 16.53 12.30
C ASN A 405 22.68 16.82 10.88
N SER A 406 23.79 17.58 10.75
CA SER A 406 24.42 17.83 9.45
C SER A 406 25.06 16.56 8.84
N SER A 407 25.65 15.68 9.65
CA SER A 407 26.19 14.39 9.19
C SER A 407 25.10 13.46 8.67
N PHE A 408 24.00 13.31 9.41
CA PHE A 408 22.86 12.51 8.98
C PHE A 408 22.17 13.09 7.75
N LYS A 409 21.97 14.42 7.70
CA LYS A 409 21.45 15.10 6.51
C LYS A 409 22.34 14.85 5.29
N SER A 410 23.66 14.95 5.44
CA SER A 410 24.62 14.65 4.37
C SER A 410 24.58 13.19 3.92
N ALA A 411 24.33 12.25 4.83
CA ALA A 411 24.13 10.83 4.48
C ALA A 411 22.83 10.62 3.68
N LEU A 412 21.74 11.27 4.09
CA LEU A 412 20.46 11.24 3.37
C LEU A 412 20.57 11.90 1.99
N ASP A 413 21.30 13.00 1.87
CA ASP A 413 21.50 13.71 0.60
C ASP A 413 22.30 12.86 -0.40
N ARG A 414 23.38 12.22 0.06
CA ARG A 414 24.12 11.25 -0.75
C ARG A 414 23.24 10.07 -1.17
N TRP A 415 22.41 9.56 -0.26
CA TRP A 415 21.45 8.51 -0.60
C TRP A 415 20.47 8.97 -1.70
N ARG A 416 19.89 10.17 -1.57
CA ARG A 416 18.97 10.75 -2.57
C ARG A 416 19.62 10.93 -3.94
N GLN A 417 20.87 11.35 -4.00
CA GLN A 417 21.60 11.55 -5.27
C GLN A 417 21.78 10.28 -6.08
N GLU A 418 21.69 9.11 -5.45
CA GLU A 418 21.82 7.83 -6.14
C GLU A 418 20.50 7.33 -6.74
N ILE A 419 19.34 7.91 -6.39
CA ILE A 419 18.01 7.48 -6.86
C ILE A 419 17.89 7.40 -8.39
N PRO A 420 18.41 8.35 -9.19
CA PRO A 420 18.29 8.28 -10.65
C PRO A 420 18.92 7.02 -11.29
N HIS A 421 19.82 6.34 -10.60
CA HIS A 421 20.38 5.07 -11.10
C HIS A 421 19.36 3.93 -11.15
N TYR A 422 18.21 4.09 -10.50
CA TYR A 422 17.11 3.13 -10.46
C TYR A 422 15.92 3.57 -11.33
N GLU A 423 16.06 4.64 -12.13
CA GLU A 423 15.11 5.01 -13.19
C GLU A 423 15.23 4.01 -14.35
N SER A 424 14.63 2.82 -14.19
CA SER A 424 14.46 1.87 -15.30
C SER A 424 13.14 2.12 -16.01
N ASP A 425 13.14 2.09 -17.35
CA ASP A 425 11.95 2.29 -18.21
C ASP A 425 10.82 1.25 -17.98
N ASN A 426 11.02 0.23 -17.15
CA ASN A 426 10.16 -0.95 -17.06
C ASN A 426 9.47 -1.18 -15.70
N ASP A 427 9.82 -0.42 -14.65
CA ASP A 427 9.25 -0.59 -13.31
C ASP A 427 8.18 0.47 -13.02
N GLN A 428 7.03 0.33 -13.69
CA GLN A 428 5.87 1.17 -13.41
C GLN A 428 5.11 0.62 -12.21
N HIS A 429 4.96 1.48 -11.18
CA HIS A 429 4.10 1.33 -9.99
C HIS A 429 4.59 0.38 -8.87
N GLY A 430 5.36 0.91 -7.89
CA GLY A 430 5.79 0.21 -6.67
C GLY A 430 6.71 1.01 -5.72
N PHE A 431 7.08 0.48 -4.55
CA PHE A 431 8.00 1.13 -3.57
C PHE A 431 9.43 1.35 -4.10
N LEU A 432 9.81 0.60 -5.13
CA LEU A 432 11.11 0.72 -5.80
C LEU A 432 11.13 1.88 -6.81
N HIS A 433 9.99 2.53 -7.07
CA HIS A 433 9.90 3.65 -7.99
C HIS A 433 10.65 4.88 -7.46
N PRO A 434 11.39 5.61 -8.31
CA PRO A 434 12.16 6.81 -7.93
C PRO A 434 11.34 7.87 -7.18
N THR A 435 10.11 8.15 -7.59
CA THR A 435 9.21 9.09 -6.88
C THR A 435 8.93 8.63 -5.46
N TRP A 436 8.74 7.32 -5.26
CA TRP A 436 8.53 6.77 -3.92
C TRP A 436 9.81 6.84 -3.06
N MET A 437 10.97 6.53 -3.64
CA MET A 437 12.26 6.68 -2.95
C MET A 437 12.51 8.13 -2.51
N ARG A 438 12.20 9.12 -3.36
CA ARG A 438 12.30 10.56 -3.00
C ARG A 438 11.40 10.91 -1.82
N LYS A 439 10.20 10.33 -1.75
CA LYS A 439 9.29 10.48 -0.61
C LYS A 439 9.88 9.87 0.67
N LEU A 440 10.49 8.69 0.58
CA LEU A 440 11.16 8.06 1.74
C LEU A 440 12.32 8.91 2.26
N TYR A 441 13.05 9.62 1.39
CA TYR A 441 14.04 10.61 1.82
C TYR A 441 13.42 11.71 2.69
N VAL A 442 12.30 12.30 2.28
CA VAL A 442 11.64 13.35 3.07
C VAL A 442 11.09 12.80 4.38
N TYR A 443 10.52 11.59 4.39
CA TYR A 443 10.12 10.95 5.65
C TYR A 443 11.30 10.74 6.60
N SER A 444 12.49 10.48 6.05
CA SER A 444 13.73 10.38 6.83
C SER A 444 14.18 11.73 7.36
N LEU A 445 13.97 12.82 6.60
CA LEU A 445 14.14 14.19 7.12
C LEU A 445 13.17 14.49 8.26
N LEU A 446 11.91 14.05 8.18
CA LEU A 446 10.93 14.24 9.26
C LEU A 446 11.30 13.45 10.53
N ILE A 447 11.94 12.28 10.38
CA ILE A 447 12.51 11.51 11.50
C ILE A 447 13.73 12.22 12.10
N LEU A 448 14.51 12.92 11.27
CA LEU A 448 15.64 13.72 11.74
C LEU A 448 15.18 15.00 12.47
N ILE A 449 14.14 15.66 11.96
CA ILE A 449 13.59 16.94 12.46
C ILE A 449 12.47 16.63 13.47
N ASP A 450 12.80 15.92 14.55
CA ASP A 450 11.80 15.32 15.45
C ASP A 450 11.58 16.10 16.76
N GLU A 451 12.24 17.24 16.95
CA GLU A 451 12.15 18.04 18.18
C GLU A 451 11.65 19.46 17.93
N LYS A 452 10.88 19.96 18.90
CA LYS A 452 10.24 21.30 18.90
C LYS A 452 11.23 22.45 18.68
N ARG A 453 12.54 22.23 18.89
CA ARG A 453 13.62 23.21 18.83
C ARG A 453 14.41 23.19 17.52
N ASP A 454 14.47 22.04 16.85
CA ASP A 454 15.46 21.83 15.78
C ASP A 454 15.18 22.63 14.51
N PHE A 455 13.93 22.99 14.21
CA PHE A 455 13.58 23.73 12.99
C PHE A 455 13.62 25.27 13.14
N ILE A 456 13.65 25.79 14.38
CA ILE A 456 13.72 27.24 14.67
C ILE A 456 15.18 27.72 14.61
N GLU A 457 16.11 26.86 15.03
CA GLU A 457 17.56 27.15 15.02
C GLU A 457 18.28 26.72 13.73
N MET A 458 17.57 26.06 12.80
CA MET A 458 18.12 25.62 11.52
C MET A 458 18.01 26.71 10.46
N ASP A 459 19.14 27.12 9.91
CA ASP A 459 19.20 27.79 8.62
C ASP A 459 18.56 26.86 7.56
N GLY A 460 17.60 27.37 6.77
CA GLY A 460 16.88 26.59 5.75
C GLY A 460 15.47 26.08 6.12
N THR A 461 14.76 26.68 7.10
CA THR A 461 13.35 26.33 7.40
C THR A 461 12.43 26.40 6.18
N GLU A 462 12.64 27.37 5.28
CA GLU A 462 11.87 27.50 4.03
C GLU A 462 12.15 26.34 3.06
N GLU A 463 13.40 25.86 2.97
CA GLU A 463 13.77 24.72 2.12
C GLU A 463 13.16 23.42 2.64
N ILE A 464 13.18 23.22 3.96
CA ILE A 464 12.51 22.09 4.62
C ILE A 464 11.01 22.15 4.34
N LEU A 465 10.39 23.32 4.52
CA LEU A 465 8.97 23.51 4.29
C LEU A 465 8.58 23.23 2.83
N ALA A 466 9.38 23.71 1.87
CA ALA A 466 9.21 23.42 0.45
C ALA A 466 9.33 21.92 0.15
N THR A 467 10.30 21.24 0.76
CA THR A 467 10.51 19.79 0.61
C THR A 467 9.33 18.97 1.16
N ILE A 468 8.77 19.38 2.31
CA ILE A 468 7.58 18.73 2.90
C ILE A 468 6.35 18.98 2.02
N ALA A 469 6.17 20.20 1.52
CA ALA A 469 5.09 20.58 0.64
C ALA A 469 5.12 19.76 -0.67
N GLU A 470 6.30 19.62 -1.29
CA GLU A 470 6.51 18.83 -2.50
C GLU A 470 6.09 17.37 -2.30
N VAL A 471 6.42 16.76 -1.15
CA VAL A 471 6.02 15.38 -0.87
C VAL A 471 4.52 15.21 -0.70
N CYS A 472 3.81 16.18 -0.12
CA CYS A 472 2.36 16.11 -0.03
C CYS A 472 1.70 16.18 -1.42
N LEU A 473 2.23 17.02 -2.31
CA LEU A 473 1.77 17.15 -3.69
C LEU A 473 2.07 15.87 -4.50
N ASN A 474 3.31 15.38 -4.44
CA ASN A 474 3.71 14.16 -5.16
C ASN A 474 2.95 12.93 -4.67
N PHE A 475 2.65 12.84 -3.37
CA PHE A 475 1.85 11.73 -2.85
C PHE A 475 0.42 11.70 -3.42
N ARG A 476 -0.15 12.87 -3.71
CA ARG A 476 -1.46 12.96 -4.35
C ARG A 476 -1.43 12.40 -5.76
N LEU A 477 -0.41 12.77 -6.55
CA LEU A 477 -0.21 12.23 -7.90
C LEU A 477 -0.14 10.70 -7.88
N LEU A 478 0.65 10.14 -6.95
CA LEU A 478 0.75 8.69 -6.79
C LEU A 478 -0.57 8.03 -6.37
N GLN A 479 -1.41 8.69 -5.56
CA GLN A 479 -2.74 8.19 -5.23
C GLN A 479 -3.68 8.21 -6.44
N GLU A 480 -3.64 9.27 -7.25
CA GLU A 480 -4.47 9.44 -8.46
C GLU A 480 -4.08 8.48 -9.57
N GLU A 481 -2.77 8.20 -9.72
CA GLU A 481 -2.23 7.16 -10.60
C GLU A 481 -2.48 5.73 -10.09
N GLY A 482 -3.14 5.56 -8.94
CA GLY A 482 -3.54 4.24 -8.44
C GLY A 482 -2.42 3.40 -7.83
N HIS A 483 -1.31 4.01 -7.39
CA HIS A 483 -0.22 3.25 -6.77
C HIS A 483 -0.69 2.62 -5.46
N VAL A 484 -0.71 1.28 -5.43
CA VAL A 484 -1.20 0.45 -4.32
C VAL A 484 -0.55 0.80 -2.98
N MET A 485 0.71 1.20 -3.06
CA MET A 485 1.60 1.48 -1.94
C MET A 485 1.23 2.74 -1.17
N CYS A 486 0.42 3.61 -1.79
CA CYS A 486 -0.17 4.75 -1.12
C CYS A 486 -1.22 4.35 -0.07
N TYR A 487 -1.73 3.11 -0.09
CA TYR A 487 -2.72 2.62 0.86
C TYR A 487 -2.12 1.58 1.80
N THR A 488 -1.19 2.06 2.63
CA THR A 488 -0.57 1.33 3.74
C THR A 488 -0.67 2.16 5.02
N TRP A 489 -0.71 1.51 6.18
CA TRP A 489 -0.72 2.23 7.46
C TRP A 489 0.53 3.11 7.66
N SER A 490 1.70 2.65 7.19
CA SER A 490 2.91 3.49 7.20
C SER A 490 2.74 4.72 6.31
N ALA A 491 2.21 4.58 5.10
CA ALA A 491 1.97 5.74 4.23
C ALA A 491 1.02 6.75 4.90
N LEU A 492 -0.06 6.30 5.55
CA LEU A 492 -0.97 7.17 6.29
C LEU A 492 -0.25 7.92 7.42
N VAL A 493 0.46 7.19 8.29
CA VAL A 493 1.12 7.76 9.48
C VAL A 493 2.18 8.79 9.09
N PHE A 494 3.04 8.46 8.12
CA PHE A 494 4.07 9.40 7.68
C PHE A 494 3.51 10.57 6.87
N GLN A 495 2.43 10.38 6.11
CA GLN A 495 1.77 11.48 5.40
C GLN A 495 1.08 12.44 6.37
N PHE A 496 0.43 11.91 7.40
CA PHE A 496 -0.12 12.71 8.49
C PHE A 496 1.00 13.47 9.23
N ARG A 497 2.12 12.82 9.55
CA ARG A 497 3.30 13.47 10.16
C ARG A 497 3.84 14.61 9.30
N ALA A 498 3.95 14.42 7.98
CA ALA A 498 4.36 15.47 7.05
C ALA A 498 3.40 16.68 7.09
N GLY A 499 2.09 16.42 7.06
CA GLY A 499 1.08 17.45 7.17
C GLY A 499 1.14 18.23 8.49
N ILE A 500 1.24 17.52 9.63
CA ILE A 500 1.35 18.15 10.95
C ILE A 500 2.62 19.00 11.06
N MET A 501 3.76 18.50 10.57
CA MET A 501 5.00 19.27 10.56
C MET A 501 4.87 20.55 9.74
N MET A 502 4.28 20.46 8.54
CA MET A 502 4.04 21.63 7.69
C MET A 502 3.16 22.67 8.39
N LEU A 503 2.05 22.25 9.01
CA LEU A 503 1.18 23.13 9.78
C LEU A 503 1.90 23.73 11.00
N TYR A 504 2.71 22.93 11.68
CA TYR A 504 3.46 23.36 12.85
C TYR A 504 4.52 24.40 12.50
N ILE A 505 5.27 24.23 11.40
CA ILE A 505 6.23 25.23 10.92
C ILE A 505 5.52 26.54 10.59
N VAL A 506 4.39 26.50 9.87
CA VAL A 506 3.60 27.71 9.56
C VAL A 506 3.11 28.39 10.84
N TRP A 507 2.62 27.62 11.81
CA TRP A 507 2.13 28.14 13.09
C TRP A 507 3.26 28.74 13.95
N ALA A 508 4.38 28.03 14.09
CA ALA A 508 5.50 28.42 14.95
C ALA A 508 6.31 29.60 14.39
N THR A 509 6.36 29.78 13.07
CA THR A 509 7.04 30.92 12.43
C THR A 509 6.18 32.19 12.36
N THR A 510 4.85 32.06 12.50
CA THR A 510 3.93 33.21 12.45
C THR A 510 4.28 34.32 13.47
N PRO A 511 4.63 34.04 14.73
CA PRO A 511 4.95 35.11 15.70
C PRO A 511 6.29 35.83 15.46
N ILE A 512 7.21 35.23 14.68
CA ILE A 512 8.62 35.65 14.59
C ILE A 512 8.90 36.37 13.26
N THR A 513 8.13 36.06 12.21
CA THR A 513 8.32 36.59 10.86
C THR A 513 7.48 37.85 10.61
N ASP A 514 7.96 38.76 9.76
CA ASP A 514 7.19 39.93 9.32
C ASP A 514 5.97 39.50 8.48
N ILE A 515 4.93 40.34 8.44
CA ILE A 515 3.64 40.11 7.76
C ILE A 515 3.85 39.67 6.30
N ARG A 516 4.84 40.26 5.61
CA ARG A 516 5.15 39.92 4.21
C ARG A 516 5.68 38.50 4.06
N ASP A 517 6.58 38.07 4.96
CA ASP A 517 7.14 36.71 4.94
C ASP A 517 6.08 35.69 5.38
N GLN A 518 5.24 36.01 6.36
CA GLN A 518 4.09 35.18 6.74
C GLN A 518 3.17 34.92 5.53
N GLN A 519 2.86 35.97 4.77
CA GLN A 519 1.98 35.85 3.60
C GLN A 519 2.63 35.01 2.50
N ARG A 520 3.94 35.18 2.26
CA ARG A 520 4.71 34.34 1.31
C ARG A 520 4.69 32.87 1.72
N ILE A 521 5.05 32.57 2.97
CA ILE A 521 5.09 31.20 3.51
C ILE A 521 3.72 30.52 3.35
N ARG A 522 2.64 31.24 3.66
CA ARG A 522 1.27 30.73 3.52
C ARG A 522 0.87 30.51 2.08
N GLN A 523 1.14 31.46 1.20
CA GLN A 523 0.84 31.31 -0.24
C GLN A 523 1.55 30.10 -0.84
N ASN A 524 2.83 29.90 -0.51
CA ASN A 524 3.62 28.78 -1.03
C ASN A 524 3.16 27.41 -0.49
N THR A 525 2.55 27.37 0.69
CA THR A 525 2.14 26.11 1.34
C THR A 525 0.64 25.81 1.24
N HIS A 526 -0.18 26.79 0.87
CA HIS A 526 -1.65 26.65 0.84
C HIS A 526 -2.12 25.45 0.02
N GLN A 527 -1.60 25.29 -1.20
CA GLN A 527 -1.95 24.17 -2.07
C GLN A 527 -1.54 22.83 -1.46
N ALA A 528 -0.34 22.74 -0.89
CA ALA A 528 0.16 21.51 -0.27
C ALA A 528 -0.63 21.13 0.99
N ILE A 529 -1.05 22.10 1.80
CA ILE A 529 -1.92 21.90 2.96
C ILE A 529 -3.28 21.34 2.53
N ALA A 530 -3.92 21.95 1.54
CA ALA A 530 -5.20 21.48 0.99
C ALA A 530 -5.06 20.06 0.39
N THR A 531 -3.95 19.83 -0.33
CA THR A 531 -3.64 18.52 -0.91
C THR A 531 -3.41 17.46 0.16
N CYS A 532 -2.74 17.80 1.26
CA CYS A 532 -2.56 16.88 2.38
C CYS A 532 -3.91 16.51 3.02
N ALA A 533 -4.85 17.44 3.15
CA ALA A 533 -6.22 17.13 3.61
C ALA A 533 -6.91 16.14 2.65
N ALA A 534 -6.81 16.39 1.33
CA ALA A 534 -7.36 15.50 0.31
C ALA A 534 -6.72 14.11 0.31
N ASN A 535 -5.42 14.01 0.59
CA ASN A 535 -4.71 12.73 0.73
C ASN A 535 -5.28 11.91 1.89
N LEU A 536 -5.51 12.54 3.05
CA LEU A 536 -6.11 11.91 4.23
C LEU A 536 -7.57 11.51 3.98
N ALA A 537 -8.35 12.35 3.30
CA ALA A 537 -9.71 12.00 2.87
C ALA A 537 -9.70 10.75 1.96
N GLY A 538 -8.76 10.67 1.03
CA GLY A 538 -8.58 9.49 0.17
C GLY A 538 -8.27 8.19 0.93
N PHE A 539 -7.65 8.28 2.12
CA PHE A 539 -7.56 7.12 3.03
C PHE A 539 -8.91 6.81 3.66
N VAL A 540 -9.63 7.79 4.21
CA VAL A 540 -10.93 7.61 4.90
C VAL A 540 -12.03 7.06 3.98
N ASP A 541 -11.97 7.38 2.69
CA ASP A 541 -12.87 6.83 1.68
C ASP A 541 -12.77 5.30 1.62
N ARG A 542 -11.57 4.75 1.86
CA ARG A 542 -11.30 3.32 1.81
C ARG A 542 -11.27 2.67 3.19
N TRP A 543 -10.66 3.34 4.16
CA TRP A 543 -10.34 2.85 5.50
C TRP A 543 -11.00 3.76 6.52
N LYS A 544 -12.20 3.39 6.99
CA LYS A 544 -12.95 4.20 7.96
C LYS A 544 -12.16 4.43 9.26
N ASP A 545 -11.29 3.50 9.64
CA ASP A 545 -10.41 3.64 10.80
C ASP A 545 -9.34 4.73 10.69
N ALA A 546 -9.11 5.28 9.49
CA ALA A 546 -8.24 6.45 9.28
C ALA A 546 -8.91 7.78 9.67
N THR A 547 -10.21 7.79 9.98
CA THR A 547 -11.00 8.98 10.32
C THR A 547 -10.37 9.87 11.40
N PRO A 548 -9.79 9.32 12.50
CA PRO A 548 -9.14 10.15 13.52
C PRO A 548 -8.01 11.03 12.96
N TYR A 549 -7.20 10.51 12.03
CA TYR A 549 -6.11 11.27 11.39
C TYR A 549 -6.65 12.46 10.60
N MET A 550 -7.69 12.24 9.78
CA MET A 550 -8.31 13.29 8.98
C MET A 550 -8.94 14.38 9.86
N ASN A 551 -9.73 13.99 10.86
CA ASN A 551 -10.46 14.95 11.70
C ASN A 551 -9.53 15.81 12.56
N VAL A 552 -8.48 15.22 13.14
CA VAL A 552 -7.48 15.98 13.90
C VAL A 552 -6.71 16.94 13.00
N PHE A 553 -6.27 16.47 11.81
CA PHE A 553 -5.59 17.33 10.85
C PHE A 553 -6.48 18.50 10.41
N GLU A 554 -7.74 18.23 10.06
CA GLU A 554 -8.68 19.22 9.57
C GLU A 554 -8.99 20.27 10.65
N PHE A 555 -9.16 19.87 11.91
CA PHE A 555 -9.34 20.79 13.02
C PHE A 555 -8.15 21.75 13.17
N VAL A 556 -6.93 21.22 13.19
CA VAL A 556 -5.70 22.00 13.32
C VAL A 556 -5.51 22.93 12.12
N ARG A 557 -5.75 22.42 10.90
CA ARG A 557 -5.71 23.19 9.65
C ARG A 557 -6.67 24.38 9.71
N GLN A 558 -7.93 24.14 10.06
CA GLN A 558 -8.95 25.18 10.18
C GLN A 558 -8.53 26.25 11.20
N LYS A 559 -8.06 25.84 12.37
CA LYS A 559 -7.64 26.76 13.43
C LYS A 559 -6.49 27.68 12.99
N ILE A 560 -5.46 27.13 12.34
CA ILE A 560 -4.29 27.91 11.91
C ILE A 560 -4.64 28.84 10.75
N MET A 561 -5.45 28.37 9.80
CA MET A 561 -5.88 29.16 8.64
C MET A 561 -6.97 30.19 8.99
N TRP A 562 -7.77 29.96 10.04
CA TRP A 562 -8.76 30.93 10.53
C TRP A 562 -8.09 32.11 11.24
N ASN A 563 -7.12 31.84 12.10
CA ASN A 563 -6.30 32.88 12.74
C ASN A 563 -5.50 33.72 11.72
N ALA A 564 -5.37 33.22 10.49
CA ALA A 564 -4.69 33.87 9.38
C ALA A 564 -5.58 34.80 8.54
N GLY A 565 -6.91 34.76 8.69
CA GLY A 565 -7.85 35.54 7.88
C GLY A 565 -7.99 35.06 6.42
N THR A 566 -7.54 33.85 6.09
CA THR A 566 -7.40 33.35 4.70
C THR A 566 -8.44 32.28 4.31
N PHE A 567 -9.56 32.14 5.01
CA PHE A 567 -10.51 31.07 4.71
C PHE A 567 -11.43 31.44 3.53
N GLU A 568 -11.20 30.83 2.37
CA GLU A 568 -12.25 30.65 1.36
C GLU A 568 -13.20 29.54 1.83
N VAL A 569 -14.50 29.83 1.85
CA VAL A 569 -15.56 28.94 2.33
C VAL A 569 -15.69 27.74 1.38
N ASN A 570 -14.85 26.73 1.54
CA ASN A 570 -14.99 25.46 0.84
C ASN A 570 -15.49 24.35 1.81
N SER A 571 -16.81 24.16 1.77
CA SER A 571 -17.64 22.95 1.91
C SER A 571 -17.45 21.91 3.04
N SER A 572 -16.37 21.85 3.83
CA SER A 572 -16.31 20.89 4.95
C SER A 572 -16.95 21.49 6.21
N ALA A 573 -17.85 20.73 6.86
CA ALA A 573 -18.39 21.13 8.15
C ALA A 573 -17.24 21.30 9.17
N PRO A 574 -17.23 22.38 9.98
CA PRO A 574 -16.16 22.62 10.94
C PRO A 574 -16.10 21.46 11.94
N VAL A 575 -14.89 20.94 12.20
CA VAL A 575 -14.69 19.92 13.22
C VAL A 575 -14.76 20.60 14.58
N SER A 576 -15.57 20.08 15.52
CA SER A 576 -15.63 20.63 16.87
C SER A 576 -14.37 20.27 17.67
N LEU A 577 -14.01 21.10 18.66
CA LEU A 577 -12.89 20.82 19.56
C LEU A 577 -13.08 19.47 20.28
N GLU A 578 -14.26 19.21 20.81
CA GLU A 578 -14.60 17.95 21.50
C GLU A 578 -14.35 16.72 20.61
N LYS A 579 -14.74 16.81 19.32
CA LYS A 579 -14.51 15.73 18.36
C LYS A 579 -13.02 15.56 18.04
N ALA A 580 -12.28 16.65 17.92
CA ALA A 580 -10.84 16.62 17.69
C ALA A 580 -10.09 16.02 18.89
N GLU A 581 -10.48 16.38 20.12
CA GLU A 581 -9.90 15.83 21.35
C GLU A 581 -10.18 14.32 21.49
N LEU A 582 -11.41 13.89 21.23
CA LEU A 582 -11.76 12.47 21.24
C LEU A 582 -10.90 11.66 20.25
N HIS A 583 -10.77 12.14 19.02
CA HIS A 583 -9.92 11.48 18.03
C HIS A 583 -8.43 11.57 18.34
N LEU A 584 -7.97 12.65 19.00
CA LEU A 584 -6.59 12.75 19.46
C LEU A 584 -6.29 11.70 20.54
N GLU A 585 -7.22 11.47 21.47
CA GLU A 585 -7.10 10.40 22.47
C GLU A 585 -7.10 9.01 21.82
N ASP A 586 -7.89 8.79 20.77
CA ASP A 586 -7.82 7.55 19.98
C ASP A 586 -6.46 7.36 19.32
N LEU A 587 -5.88 8.41 18.73
CA LEU A 587 -4.55 8.38 18.13
C LEU A 587 -3.44 8.12 19.17
N LYS A 588 -3.58 8.65 20.39
CA LYS A 588 -2.66 8.36 21.51
C LYS A 588 -2.69 6.87 21.86
N LYS A 589 -3.88 6.26 21.95
CA LYS A 589 -4.04 4.82 22.24
C LYS A 589 -3.44 3.94 21.14
N LYS A 590 -3.44 4.42 19.89
CA LYS A 590 -2.86 3.74 18.72
C LYS A 590 -1.38 4.06 18.47
N TYR A 591 -0.66 4.52 19.50
CA TYR A 591 0.79 4.78 19.45
C TYR A 591 1.22 5.81 18.39
N LEU A 592 0.46 6.88 18.18
CA LEU A 592 0.93 7.98 17.34
C LEU A 592 2.24 8.57 17.90
N HIS A 593 3.17 8.92 17.02
CA HIS A 593 4.48 9.45 17.39
C HIS A 593 4.42 10.62 18.40
N ARG A 594 5.15 10.56 19.53
CA ARG A 594 5.04 11.54 20.64
C ARG A 594 5.30 12.98 20.23
N ALA A 595 6.26 13.19 19.34
CA ALA A 595 6.58 14.53 18.84
C ALA A 595 5.41 15.12 18.05
N VAL A 596 4.75 14.30 17.23
CA VAL A 596 3.57 14.70 16.43
C VAL A 596 2.41 15.04 17.36
N LEU A 597 2.17 14.22 18.38
CA LEU A 597 1.19 14.52 19.44
C LEU A 597 1.48 15.85 20.12
N GLY A 598 2.75 16.09 20.51
CA GLY A 598 3.15 17.34 21.15
C GLY A 598 2.94 18.57 20.26
N MET A 599 3.22 18.47 18.96
CA MET A 599 2.95 19.55 17.98
C MET A 599 1.44 19.82 17.84
N ILE A 600 0.63 18.77 17.78
CA ILE A 600 -0.83 18.89 17.73
C ILE A 600 -1.35 19.59 18.98
N GLU A 601 -0.94 19.15 20.17
CA GLU A 601 -1.37 19.75 21.43
C GLU A 601 -0.96 21.23 21.54
N ASP A 602 0.24 21.60 21.10
CA ASP A 602 0.69 22.99 21.08
C ASP A 602 -0.23 23.86 20.19
N MET A 603 -0.59 23.38 19.00
CA MET A 603 -1.47 24.09 18.06
C MET A 603 -2.93 24.11 18.54
N ILE A 604 -3.43 23.04 19.17
CA ILE A 604 -4.79 22.96 19.73
C ILE A 604 -4.93 23.87 20.94
N TYR A 605 -3.96 23.93 21.85
CA TYR A 605 -4.10 24.71 23.09
C TYR A 605 -3.40 26.07 23.05
N GLY A 606 -2.68 26.39 21.96
CA GLY A 606 -1.99 27.67 21.81
C GLY A 606 -0.85 27.87 22.81
N ARG A 607 -0.20 26.79 23.27
CA ARG A 607 0.94 26.90 24.19
C ARG A 607 2.09 27.60 23.46
N ARG A 608 2.50 28.79 23.90
CA ARG A 608 3.69 29.45 23.33
C ARG A 608 4.92 28.56 23.58
N LEU A 609 5.83 28.53 22.60
CA LEU A 609 7.20 28.09 22.84
C LEU A 609 7.72 28.80 24.10
N PRO A 610 8.27 28.09 25.11
CA PRO A 610 8.79 28.71 26.33
C PRO A 610 9.67 29.91 25.99
N GLN A 611 9.37 31.07 26.56
CA GLN A 611 10.06 32.33 26.29
C GLN A 611 11.55 32.28 26.71
N ASP A 612 11.88 31.37 27.62
CA ASP A 612 13.24 30.97 28.01
C ASP A 612 14.08 30.41 26.84
N LEU A 613 13.49 30.22 25.65
CA LEU A 613 14.16 29.75 24.43
C LEU A 613 14.55 30.85 23.44
N LEU A 614 14.13 32.10 23.67
CA LEU A 614 14.49 33.25 22.84
C LEU A 614 15.51 34.17 23.52
N ASP A 615 15.66 34.08 24.84
CA ASP A 615 16.46 35.01 25.65
C ASP A 615 17.90 34.55 25.92
N ASP A 616 18.28 33.30 25.62
CA ASP A 616 19.65 32.80 25.87
C ASP A 616 20.69 33.33 24.85
N ASP A 617 20.25 33.85 23.69
CA ASP A 617 21.14 34.50 22.71
C ASP A 617 21.45 35.98 23.01
N PHE A 618 20.88 36.57 24.08
CA PHE A 618 21.11 37.97 24.45
C PHE A 618 21.92 38.19 25.73
N LYS A 619 22.48 37.12 26.33
CA LYS A 619 23.31 37.24 27.55
C LYS A 619 24.82 37.04 27.38
N GLU A 620 25.32 36.82 26.16
CA GLU A 620 26.78 36.75 25.89
C GLU A 620 27.36 37.95 25.12
N VAL A 621 26.67 39.10 25.08
CA VAL A 621 27.29 40.38 24.70
C VAL A 621 26.89 41.45 25.71
N LEU A 622 27.54 41.45 26.87
CA LEU A 622 27.79 42.65 27.70
C LEU A 622 28.94 42.40 28.68
#